data_AF-A0A8T6ERE6-F1
#
_entry.id   AF-A0A8T6ERE6-F1
#
_cell.length_a   1.000
_cell.length_b   1.000
_cell.length_c   1.000
_cell.angle_alpha   90.00
_cell.angle_beta   90.00
_cell.angle_gamma   90.00
#
_symmetry.space_group_name_H-M   'P 1'
#
loop_
_entity.id
_entity.type
_entity.pdbx_description
1 polymer ?
#
loop_
_entity_poly.entity_id
_entity_poly.type
_entity_poly.pdbx_seq_one_letter_code
_entity_poly.pdbx_strand_id
1 'polypeptide(L)'
;MVRVELTVIAPADRVFARVEDLLPAGLEPIDPRLKIVGDDLRQQLREDRASAREGDAPGYHAPWYGWYYSPWDQVDLRDDRLVLFAERLPKGVHSYVYYARATTPGDFFVAPAHAEEAFFPEVFGRSDSGRFTVLGRE
;
A
#
# COMPACT_ATOMS: atom_id res chain seq x y z
N MET A 1 6.50 13.79 4.11
CA MET A 1 6.10 12.36 4.16
C MET A 1 4.82 12.21 3.37
N VAL A 2 4.62 11.06 2.73
CA VAL A 2 3.48 10.77 1.85
C VAL A 2 2.77 9.54 2.40
N ARG A 3 1.46 9.63 2.61
CA ARG A 3 0.59 8.49 2.90
C ARG A 3 0.03 8.00 1.57
N VAL A 4 0.22 6.72 1.28
CA VAL A 4 -0.30 6.08 0.06
C VAL A 4 -1.41 5.13 0.48
N GLU A 5 -2.53 5.19 -0.23
CA GLU A 5 -3.67 4.32 -0.03
C GLU A 5 -3.99 3.58 -1.33
N LEU A 6 -3.93 2.26 -1.28
CA LEU A 6 -4.29 1.36 -2.38
C LEU A 6 -5.65 0.77 -2.12
N THR A 7 -6.60 0.94 -3.04
CA THR A 7 -7.93 0.32 -2.94
C THR A 7 -8.04 -0.79 -3.97
N VAL A 8 -8.23 -2.02 -3.50
CA VAL A 8 -8.40 -3.22 -4.31
C VAL A 8 -9.87 -3.63 -4.28
N ILE A 9 -10.50 -3.64 -5.44
CA ILE A 9 -11.91 -4.05 -5.58
C ILE A 9 -11.94 -5.45 -6.17
N ALA A 10 -12.37 -6.43 -5.36
CA ALA A 10 -12.54 -7.82 -5.76
C ALA A 10 -14.04 -8.11 -6.00
N PRO A 11 -14.52 -8.18 -7.26
CA PRO A 11 -15.95 -8.37 -7.55
C PRO A 11 -16.45 -9.80 -7.20
N ALA A 12 -15.52 -10.73 -7.04
CA ALA A 12 -15.73 -12.09 -6.52
C ALA A 12 -14.49 -12.51 -5.73
N ASP A 13 -14.59 -13.59 -4.97
CA ASP A 13 -13.45 -14.18 -4.26
C ASP A 13 -12.30 -14.49 -5.23
N ARG A 14 -11.08 -14.19 -4.82
CA ARG A 14 -9.86 -14.41 -5.60
C ARG A 14 -8.94 -15.36 -4.87
N VAL A 15 -8.19 -16.12 -5.67
CA VAL A 15 -7.18 -17.06 -5.18
C VAL A 15 -5.81 -16.65 -5.66
N PHE A 16 -4.82 -16.74 -4.78
CA PHE A 16 -3.43 -16.35 -5.07
C PHE A 16 -3.35 -14.93 -5.68
N ALA A 17 -4.11 -14.00 -5.11
CA ALA A 17 -4.15 -12.62 -5.55
C ALA A 17 -2.83 -11.94 -5.16
N ARG A 18 -2.19 -11.29 -6.14
CA ARG A 18 -1.01 -10.47 -5.97
C ARG A 18 -1.30 -9.05 -6.40
N VAL A 19 -0.90 -8.08 -5.59
CA VAL A 19 -0.98 -6.64 -5.92
C VAL A 19 0.42 -6.06 -5.84
N GLU A 20 0.86 -5.42 -6.91
CA GLU A 20 2.14 -4.74 -7.02
C GLU A 20 1.91 -3.25 -7.24
N ASP A 21 2.51 -2.42 -6.41
CA ASP A 21 2.50 -0.96 -6.55
C ASP A 21 3.93 -0.44 -6.63
N LEU A 22 4.31 0.05 -7.81
CA LEU A 22 5.65 0.57 -8.06
C LEU A 22 5.72 2.03 -7.63
N LEU A 23 6.64 2.33 -6.72
CA LEU A 23 6.81 3.70 -6.25
C LEU A 23 7.49 4.56 -7.32
N PRO A 24 7.07 5.83 -7.47
CA PRO A 24 7.84 6.81 -8.23
C PRO A 24 9.25 6.95 -7.66
N ALA A 25 10.26 7.11 -8.52
CA ALA A 25 11.67 7.08 -8.11
C ALA A 25 12.08 8.15 -7.07
N GLY A 26 11.31 9.23 -6.91
CA GLY A 26 11.53 10.24 -5.87
C GLY A 26 11.02 9.84 -4.47
N LEU A 27 10.35 8.69 -4.35
CA LEU A 27 9.78 8.17 -3.12
C LEU A 27 10.53 6.93 -2.65
N GLU A 28 10.81 6.88 -1.34
CA GLU A 28 11.33 5.71 -0.66
C GLU A 28 10.29 5.21 0.35
N PRO A 29 9.90 3.93 0.32
CA PRO A 29 8.93 3.40 1.27
C PRO A 29 9.53 3.32 2.67
N ILE A 30 8.70 3.49 3.69
CA ILE A 30 9.10 3.41 5.09
C ILE A 30 8.45 2.18 5.71
N ASP A 31 9.27 1.22 6.15
CA ASP A 31 8.79 0.05 6.89
C ASP A 31 8.58 0.40 8.38
N PRO A 32 7.33 0.47 8.87
CA PRO A 32 7.04 0.81 10.25
C PRO A 32 7.42 -0.29 11.25
N ARG A 33 7.79 -1.50 10.77
CA ARG A 33 8.25 -2.62 11.62
C ARG A 33 9.69 -2.40 12.10
N LEU A 34 10.45 -1.51 11.45
CA LEU A 34 11.81 -1.20 11.85
C LEU A 34 11.85 -0.29 13.08
N LYS A 35 12.83 -0.51 13.97
CA LYS A 35 12.97 0.23 15.24
C LYS A 35 13.33 1.71 15.05
N ILE A 36 13.88 2.08 13.88
CA ILE A 36 14.48 3.38 13.60
C ILE A 36 13.50 4.40 12.97
N VAL A 37 12.21 4.10 12.97
CA VAL A 37 11.18 5.01 12.46
C VAL A 37 11.11 6.28 13.31
N GLY A 38 11.09 7.44 12.65
CA GLY A 38 11.03 8.77 13.29
C GLY A 38 9.74 9.03 14.07
N ASP A 39 9.79 9.98 15.01
CA ASP A 39 8.67 10.28 15.91
C ASP A 39 7.46 10.89 15.19
N ASP A 40 7.69 11.59 14.09
CA ASP A 40 6.66 12.12 13.19
C ASP A 40 5.80 11.00 12.59
N LEU A 41 6.44 9.98 12.01
CA LEU A 41 5.72 8.81 11.49
C LEU A 41 5.07 8.01 12.62
N ARG A 42 5.72 7.86 13.78
CA ARG A 42 5.09 7.19 14.93
C ARG A 42 3.83 7.91 15.42
N GLN A 43 3.79 9.23 15.34
CA GLN A 43 2.59 10.02 15.68
C GLN A 43 1.50 9.78 14.64
N GLN A 44 1.84 9.87 13.35
CA GLN A 44 0.87 9.67 12.28
C GLN A 44 0.27 8.25 12.26
N LEU A 45 1.09 7.23 12.54
CA LEU A 45 0.63 5.85 12.72
C LEU A 45 -0.33 5.69 13.91
N ARG A 46 -0.17 6.47 14.98
CA ARG A 46 -1.08 6.45 16.14
C ARG A 46 -2.42 7.08 15.79
N GLU A 47 -2.40 8.19 15.04
CA GLU A 47 -3.60 8.86 14.54
C GLU A 47 -4.39 7.95 13.59
N ASP A 48 -3.74 7.38 12.58
CA ASP A 48 -4.38 6.44 11.65
C ASP A 48 -5.01 5.25 12.37
N ARG A 49 -4.35 4.69 13.40
CA ARG A 49 -4.90 3.60 14.22
C ARG A 49 -6.11 4.02 15.04
N ALA A 50 -6.14 5.26 15.53
CA ALA A 50 -7.29 5.78 16.25
C ALA A 50 -8.47 5.99 15.29
N SER A 51 -8.23 6.62 14.16
CA SER A 51 -9.23 6.85 13.12
C SER A 51 -9.81 5.54 12.56
N ALA A 52 -8.98 4.52 12.36
CA ALA A 52 -9.45 3.21 11.87
C ALA A 52 -10.19 2.37 12.94
N ARG A 53 -10.13 2.76 14.22
CA ARG A 53 -10.94 2.15 15.30
C ARG A 53 -12.28 2.86 15.47
N GLU A 54 -12.33 4.16 15.22
CA GLU A 54 -13.56 4.96 15.25
C GLU A 54 -14.38 4.81 13.97
N GLY A 55 -13.71 4.79 12.82
CA GLY A 55 -14.30 4.46 11.55
C GLY A 55 -14.46 2.95 11.45
N ASP A 56 -15.68 2.45 11.53
CA ASP A 56 -16.06 1.07 11.26
C ASP A 56 -15.92 0.76 9.75
N ALA A 57 -14.73 1.03 9.19
CA ALA A 57 -14.43 0.97 7.76
C ALA A 57 -14.06 -0.47 7.40
N PRO A 58 -14.99 -1.26 6.82
CA PRO A 58 -14.73 -2.65 6.51
C PRO A 58 -13.64 -2.71 5.42
N GLY A 59 -12.63 -3.56 5.60
CA GLY A 59 -11.58 -3.76 4.61
C GLY A 59 -10.40 -2.79 4.67
N TYR A 60 -10.25 -1.98 5.73
CA TYR A 60 -9.05 -1.17 5.95
C TYR A 60 -7.90 -2.01 6.53
N HIS A 61 -6.74 -1.99 5.88
CA HIS A 61 -5.55 -2.76 6.24
C HIS A 61 -4.28 -1.90 6.13
N ALA A 62 -3.28 -2.25 6.95
CA ALA A 62 -2.01 -1.55 6.99
C ALA A 62 -0.91 -2.43 7.61
N PRO A 63 0.39 -2.13 7.41
CA PRO A 63 1.50 -2.96 7.88
C PRO A 63 1.52 -3.23 9.39
N TRP A 64 0.84 -2.39 10.18
CA TRP A 64 0.79 -2.51 11.63
C TRP A 64 -0.44 -3.26 12.17
N TYR A 65 -1.36 -3.69 11.31
CA TYR A 65 -2.38 -4.64 11.73
C TYR A 65 -1.75 -6.00 12.00
N GLY A 66 -2.25 -6.69 13.02
CA GLY A 66 -1.90 -8.09 13.21
C GLY A 66 -2.34 -8.91 11.99
N TRP A 67 -1.55 -9.90 11.61
CA TRP A 67 -1.81 -10.77 10.44
C TRP A 67 -3.24 -11.33 10.43
N TYR A 68 -3.84 -11.60 11.60
CA TYR A 68 -5.20 -12.12 11.75
C TYR A 68 -6.31 -11.17 11.23
N TYR A 69 -6.04 -9.86 11.15
CA TYR A 69 -7.00 -8.84 10.71
C TYR A 69 -6.73 -8.34 9.28
N SER A 70 -5.75 -8.94 8.59
CA SER A 70 -5.38 -8.60 7.23
C SER A 70 -5.77 -9.76 6.29
N PRO A 71 -6.39 -9.51 5.13
CA PRO A 71 -6.60 -10.53 4.11
C PRO A 71 -5.28 -10.85 3.38
N TRP A 72 -4.25 -10.02 3.56
CA TRP A 72 -2.93 -10.19 2.97
C TRP A 72 -2.07 -11.09 3.85
N ASP A 73 -1.78 -12.29 3.35
CA ASP A 73 -0.91 -13.29 3.99
C ASP A 73 0.55 -12.83 4.01
N GLN A 74 0.97 -12.09 2.98
CA GLN A 74 2.33 -11.58 2.85
C GLN A 74 2.31 -10.12 2.38
N VAL A 75 3.22 -9.34 2.97
CA VAL A 75 3.47 -7.95 2.65
C VAL A 75 4.97 -7.75 2.52
N ASP A 76 5.41 -7.59 1.29
CA ASP A 76 6.79 -7.32 0.91
C ASP A 76 6.92 -5.85 0.52
N LEU A 77 7.45 -5.04 1.44
CA LEU A 77 7.80 -3.65 1.17
C LEU A 77 9.28 -3.59 0.77
N ARG A 78 9.54 -3.31 -0.50
CA ARG A 78 10.87 -3.21 -1.11
C ARG A 78 11.20 -1.77 -1.43
N ASP A 79 12.46 -1.49 -1.76
CA ASP A 79 12.92 -0.13 -2.05
C ASP A 79 12.15 0.56 -3.18
N ASP A 80 11.69 -0.18 -4.19
CA ASP A 80 11.02 0.35 -5.39
C ASP A 80 9.52 0.06 -5.45
N ARG A 81 8.98 -0.79 -4.55
CA ARG A 81 7.61 -1.27 -4.66
C ARG A 81 7.04 -1.83 -3.36
N LEU A 82 5.71 -1.79 -3.27
CA LEU A 82 4.95 -2.64 -2.36
C LEU A 82 4.41 -3.86 -3.11
N VAL A 83 4.53 -5.04 -2.52
CA VAL A 83 3.88 -6.27 -2.99
C VAL A 83 3.00 -6.84 -1.89
N LEU A 84 1.72 -6.98 -2.18
CA LEU A 84 0.73 -7.63 -1.34
C LEU A 84 0.36 -8.97 -1.95
N PHE A 85 0.20 -10.00 -1.11
CA PHE A 85 -0.22 -11.32 -1.55
C PHE A 85 -1.24 -11.92 -0.60
N ALA A 86 -2.26 -12.56 -1.17
CA ALA A 86 -3.31 -13.27 -0.48
C ALA A 86 -3.61 -14.60 -1.20
N GLU A 87 -3.49 -15.74 -0.51
CA GLU A 87 -3.92 -17.05 -1.00
C GLU A 87 -5.42 -17.05 -1.26
N ARG A 88 -6.21 -16.38 -0.40
CA ARG A 88 -7.65 -16.18 -0.56
C ARG A 88 -8.00 -14.74 -0.22
N LEU A 89 -8.38 -13.96 -1.22
CA LEU A 89 -8.90 -12.60 -1.04
C LEU A 89 -10.43 -12.63 -1.20
N PRO A 90 -11.21 -12.40 -0.13
CA PRO A 90 -12.66 -12.38 -0.22
C PRO A 90 -13.19 -11.30 -1.17
N LYS A 91 -14.36 -11.53 -1.75
CA LYS A 91 -15.12 -10.49 -2.45
C LYS A 91 -15.30 -9.28 -1.54
N GLY A 92 -15.01 -8.10 -2.06
CA GLY A 92 -15.15 -6.86 -1.31
C GLY A 92 -14.22 -5.76 -1.80
N VAL A 93 -14.10 -4.73 -0.96
CA VAL A 93 -13.18 -3.61 -1.15
C VAL A 93 -12.14 -3.70 -0.03
N HIS A 94 -10.87 -3.70 -0.41
CA HIS A 94 -9.75 -3.82 0.51
C HIS A 94 -8.84 -2.61 0.32
N SER A 95 -8.77 -1.73 1.31
CA SER A 95 -7.81 -0.63 1.34
C SER A 95 -6.53 -1.08 2.05
N TYR A 96 -5.37 -0.80 1.47
CA TYR A 96 -4.06 -1.00 2.09
C TYR A 96 -3.29 0.31 2.15
N VAL A 97 -2.84 0.68 3.33
CA VAL A 97 -2.12 1.95 3.55
C VAL A 97 -0.68 1.72 3.92
N TYR A 98 0.22 2.44 3.26
CA TYR A 98 1.62 2.49 3.61
C TYR A 98 2.17 3.91 3.50
N TYR A 99 3.41 4.10 3.96
CA TYR A 99 4.04 5.41 4.02
C TYR A 99 5.31 5.43 3.20
N ALA A 100 5.56 6.56 2.54
CA ALA A 100 6.78 6.83 1.80
C ALA A 100 7.37 8.20 2.16
N ARG A 101 8.68 8.31 2.10
CA ARG A 101 9.42 9.56 2.21
C ARG A 101 9.71 10.08 0.80
N ALA A 102 9.43 11.36 0.58
CA ALA A 102 9.94 12.05 -0.60
C ALA A 102 11.41 12.42 -0.35
N THR A 103 12.32 11.90 -1.16
CA THR A 103 13.78 12.03 -0.94
C THR A 103 14.47 12.83 -2.04
N THR A 104 14.16 12.54 -3.30
CA THR A 104 14.84 13.16 -4.46
C THR A 104 13.89 14.14 -5.17
N PRO A 105 14.21 15.45 -5.23
CA PRO A 105 13.43 16.42 -5.99
C PRO A 105 13.37 16.10 -7.49
N GLY A 106 12.21 16.26 -8.11
CA GLY A 106 11.98 15.95 -9.52
C GLY A 106 10.51 15.71 -9.88
N ASP A 107 10.23 15.54 -11.17
CA ASP A 107 8.92 15.11 -11.69
C ASP A 107 9.05 13.66 -12.17
N PHE A 108 8.30 12.75 -11.55
CA PHE A 108 8.38 11.32 -11.77
C PHE A 108 7.05 10.76 -12.29
N PHE A 109 7.13 9.75 -13.15
CA PHE A 109 5.95 8.98 -13.51
C PHE A 109 5.52 8.07 -12.36
N VAL A 110 4.21 8.00 -12.15
CA VAL A 110 3.56 7.01 -11.29
C VAL A 110 3.07 5.89 -12.19
N ALA A 111 3.68 4.71 -12.07
CA ALA A 111 3.19 3.53 -12.75
C ALA A 111 1.84 3.11 -12.15
N PRO A 112 0.94 2.52 -12.94
CA PRO A 112 -0.30 2.01 -12.40
C PRO A 112 -0.01 0.83 -11.47
N ALA A 113 -0.66 0.80 -10.32
CA ALA A 113 -0.70 -0.39 -9.46
C ALA A 113 -1.35 -1.53 -10.26
N HIS A 114 -0.83 -2.74 -10.11
CA HIS A 114 -1.25 -3.91 -10.85
C HIS A 114 -1.71 -5.01 -9.89
N ALA A 115 -2.93 -5.50 -10.08
CA ALA A 115 -3.45 -6.65 -9.35
C ALA A 115 -3.69 -7.79 -10.33
N GLU A 116 -3.33 -9.02 -9.96
CA GLU A 116 -3.60 -10.22 -10.75
C GLU A 116 -3.79 -11.46 -9.87
N GLU A 117 -4.41 -12.50 -10.43
CA GLU A 117 -4.29 -13.86 -9.88
C GLU A 117 -3.01 -14.51 -10.42
N ALA A 118 -2.10 -14.94 -9.54
CA ALA A 118 -0.76 -15.39 -9.93
C ALA A 118 -0.74 -16.58 -10.90
N PHE A 119 -1.79 -17.41 -10.90
CA PHE A 119 -1.93 -18.58 -11.77
C PHE A 119 -2.93 -18.39 -12.92
N PHE A 120 -3.65 -17.26 -12.95
CA PHE A 120 -4.64 -16.90 -13.97
C PHE A 120 -4.42 -15.44 -14.40
N PRO A 121 -3.33 -15.15 -15.15
CA PRO A 121 -2.92 -13.78 -15.45
C PRO A 121 -3.93 -13.00 -16.32
N GLU A 122 -4.89 -13.68 -16.95
CA GLU A 122 -6.03 -13.05 -17.61
C GLU A 122 -7.00 -12.36 -16.64
N VAL A 123 -6.96 -12.72 -15.35
CA VAL A 123 -7.71 -12.07 -14.28
C VAL A 123 -6.82 -11.01 -13.64
N PHE A 124 -6.94 -9.77 -14.14
CA PHE A 124 -6.14 -8.66 -13.64
C PHE A 124 -6.90 -7.34 -13.61
N GLY A 125 -6.36 -6.40 -12.85
CA GLY A 125 -6.76 -4.99 -12.81
C GLY A 125 -5.54 -4.09 -12.79
N ARG A 126 -5.73 -2.83 -13.20
CA ARG A 126 -4.73 -1.77 -13.09
C ARG A 126 -5.39 -0.49 -12.59
N SER A 127 -4.69 0.25 -11.74
CA SER A 127 -5.08 1.62 -11.41
C SER A 127 -4.76 2.57 -12.57
N ASP A 128 -5.10 3.84 -12.39
CA ASP A 128 -4.59 4.90 -13.25
C ASP A 128 -3.08 5.09 -13.05
N SER A 129 -2.42 5.59 -14.10
CA SER A 129 -1.07 6.14 -14.04
C SER A 129 -1.11 7.64 -13.76
N GLY A 130 -0.01 8.22 -13.30
CA GLY A 130 0.04 9.66 -13.01
C GLY A 130 1.43 10.27 -13.07
N ARG A 131 1.52 11.49 -12.56
CA ARG A 131 2.78 12.17 -12.27
C ARG A 131 2.84 12.57 -10.81
N PHE A 132 4.05 12.54 -10.26
CA PHE A 132 4.31 12.90 -8.88
C PHE A 132 5.54 13.80 -8.83
N THR A 133 5.34 15.02 -8.33
CA THR A 133 6.41 16.01 -8.19
C THR A 133 6.90 16.05 -6.75
N VAL A 134 8.19 15.80 -6.56
CA VAL A 134 8.89 16.05 -5.31
C VAL A 134 9.51 17.45 -5.38
N LEU A 135 9.06 18.34 -4.51
CA LEU A 135 9.62 19.68 -4.38
C LEU A 135 10.92 19.64 -3.56
N GLY A 136 11.92 20.40 -3.99
CA GLY A 136 13.11 20.67 -3.18
C GLY A 136 12.77 21.55 -1.99
N ARG A 137 13.57 21.44 -0.92
CA ARG A 137 13.58 22.47 0.12
C ARG A 137 14.38 23.67 -0.41
N GLU A 138 13.73 24.83 -0.47
CA GLU A 138 14.39 26.13 -0.59
C GLU A 138 15.00 26.56 0.74
#